data_AF-A0AAP0VZ76-F1
#
_entry.id   AF-A0AAP0VZ76-F1
#
_cell.length_a   1.000
_cell.length_b   1.000
_cell.length_c   1.000
_cell.angle_alpha   90.00
_cell.angle_beta   90.00
_cell.angle_gamma   90.00
#
_symmetry.space_group_name_H-M   'P 1'
#
loop_
_entity.id
_entity.type
_entity.pdbx_description
1 polymer ?
#
loop_
_entity_poly.entity_id
_entity_poly.type
_entity_poly.pdbx_seq_one_letter_code
_entity_poly.pdbx_strand_id
1 'polypeptide(L)'
;MEYYGFVLIKFIIGFLIVITHFNLSGKTQLSQMTPIDFIGNFVLGGIIGGVIYSDSIPLYQYVLVLLIGVCLISLLNAISKHVHIFRNMTIGQPIPFIKKGKFLVET
;
A
#
# COMPACT_ATOMS: atom_id res chain seq x y z
N MET A 1 21.85 -14.00 -21.63
CA MET A 1 22.38 -13.28 -20.46
C MET A 1 21.80 -11.88 -20.33
N GLU A 2 21.64 -11.12 -21.43
CA GLU A 2 21.10 -9.75 -21.38
C GLU A 2 19.65 -9.66 -20.87
N TYR A 3 18.79 -10.62 -21.24
CA TYR A 3 17.39 -10.69 -20.76
C TYR A 3 17.28 -10.68 -19.24
N TYR A 4 18.01 -11.58 -18.55
CA TYR A 4 17.99 -11.64 -17.08
C TYR A 4 18.58 -10.38 -16.43
N GLY A 5 19.53 -9.70 -17.08
CA GLY A 5 20.03 -8.41 -16.63
C GLY A 5 18.95 -7.33 -16.63
N PHE A 6 18.14 -7.26 -17.70
CA PHE A 6 17.03 -6.33 -17.80
C PHE A 6 15.92 -6.62 -16.79
N VAL A 7 15.59 -7.90 -16.58
CA VAL A 7 14.66 -8.35 -15.54
C VAL A 7 15.14 -7.90 -14.16
N LEU A 8 16.43 -8.08 -13.85
CA LEU A 8 17.01 -7.69 -12.57
C LEU A 8 16.94 -6.17 -12.34
N ILE A 9 17.21 -5.37 -13.39
CA ILE A 9 17.07 -3.90 -13.32
C ILE A 9 15.62 -3.50 -13.04
N LYS A 10 14.65 -4.05 -13.80
CA LYS A 10 13.22 -3.79 -13.57
C LYS A 10 12.81 -4.19 -12.14
N PHE A 11 13.29 -5.33 -11.66
CA PHE A 11 12.99 -5.82 -10.33
C PHE A 11 13.50 -4.88 -9.24
N ILE A 12 14.77 -4.45 -9.31
CA ILE A 12 15.37 -3.51 -8.35
C ILE A 12 14.60 -2.18 -8.33
N ILE A 13 14.25 -1.66 -9.51
CA ILE A 13 13.48 -0.41 -9.63
C ILE A 13 12.10 -0.54 -9.00
N GLY A 14 11.38 -1.63 -9.29
CA GLY A 14 10.07 -1.89 -8.68
C GLY A 14 10.15 -1.95 -7.17
N PHE A 15 11.14 -2.66 -6.64
CA PHE A 15 11.37 -2.79 -5.21
C PHE A 15 11.69 -1.45 -4.55
N LEU A 16 12.55 -0.64 -5.17
CA LEU A 16 12.89 0.71 -4.69
C LEU A 16 11.66 1.62 -4.65
N ILE A 17 10.80 1.59 -5.67
CA ILE A 17 9.57 2.41 -5.72
C ILE A 17 8.62 1.98 -4.59
N VAL A 18 8.43 0.68 -4.39
CA VAL A 18 7.54 0.16 -3.33
C VAL A 18 8.08 0.50 -1.94
N ILE A 19 9.38 0.34 -1.69
CA ILE A 19 10.02 0.74 -0.42
C ILE A 19 9.84 2.24 -0.19
N THR A 20 10.06 3.05 -1.23
CA THR A 20 9.88 4.52 -1.15
C THR A 20 8.43 4.86 -0.83
N HIS A 21 7.46 4.19 -1.44
CA HIS A 21 6.03 4.35 -1.13
C HIS A 21 5.72 4.04 0.34
N PHE A 22 6.26 2.93 0.88
CA PHE A 22 6.07 2.58 2.29
C PHE A 22 6.71 3.61 3.24
N ASN A 23 7.93 4.06 2.94
CA ASN A 23 8.61 5.09 3.72
C ASN A 23 7.84 6.41 3.72
N LEU A 24 7.37 6.86 2.56
CA LEU A 24 6.56 8.09 2.45
C LEU A 24 5.21 7.98 3.17
N SER A 25 4.62 6.78 3.17
CA SER A 25 3.35 6.53 3.85
C SER A 25 3.49 6.43 5.38
N GLY A 26 4.72 6.28 5.90
CA GLY A 26 5.01 6.14 7.33
C GLY A 26 4.48 4.84 7.96
N LYS A 27 3.95 3.92 7.14
CA LYS A 27 3.32 2.65 7.56
C LYS A 27 4.26 1.50 7.21
N THR A 28 5.28 1.29 8.04
CA THR A 28 6.31 0.28 7.80
C THR A 28 5.93 -1.10 8.35
N GLN A 29 4.93 -1.17 9.22
CA GLN A 29 4.42 -2.43 9.78
C GLN A 29 3.08 -2.81 9.15
N LEU A 30 2.89 -4.11 8.91
CA LEU A 30 1.65 -4.67 8.36
C LEU A 30 0.42 -4.32 9.23
N SER A 31 0.61 -4.22 10.55
CA SER A 31 -0.43 -3.85 11.54
C SER A 31 -0.93 -2.41 11.40
N GLN A 32 -0.16 -1.53 10.74
CA GLN A 32 -0.49 -0.11 10.53
C GLN A 32 -1.10 0.15 9.15
N MET A 33 -1.14 -0.88 8.29
CA MET A 33 -1.69 -0.77 6.94
C MET A 33 -3.22 -0.79 6.98
N THR A 34 -3.86 0.10 6.23
CA THR A 34 -5.30 0.01 6.01
C THR A 34 -5.62 -1.19 5.11
N PRO A 35 -6.87 -1.68 5.06
CA PRO A 35 -7.26 -2.70 4.08
C PRO A 35 -6.98 -2.29 2.63
N ILE A 36 -7.05 -0.98 2.34
CA ILE A 36 -6.74 -0.41 1.02
C ILE A 36 -5.25 -0.49 0.74
N ASP A 37 -4.40 -0.15 1.71
CA ASP A 37 -2.94 -0.33 1.59
C ASP A 37 -2.61 -1.81 1.36
N PHE A 38 -3.24 -2.71 2.11
CA PHE A 38 -2.99 -4.14 2.02
C PHE A 38 -3.32 -4.68 0.62
N ILE A 39 -4.54 -4.45 0.13
CA ILE A 39 -4.96 -4.89 -1.21
C ILE A 39 -4.16 -4.17 -2.30
N GLY A 40 -3.94 -2.86 -2.14
CA GLY A 40 -3.19 -2.04 -3.09
C GLY A 40 -1.76 -2.53 -3.30
N ASN A 41 -1.05 -2.86 -2.21
CA ASN A 41 0.31 -3.37 -2.28
C ASN A 41 0.37 -4.78 -2.91
N PHE A 42 -0.67 -5.60 -2.74
CA PHE A 42 -0.80 -6.86 -3.49
C PHE A 42 -0.93 -6.62 -5.00
N VAL A 43 -1.73 -5.63 -5.41
CA VAL A 43 -1.89 -5.26 -6.82
C VAL A 43 -0.56 -4.73 -7.39
N LEU A 44 0.16 -3.88 -6.65
CA LEU A 44 1.50 -3.43 -7.04
C LEU A 44 2.46 -4.61 -7.23
N GLY A 45 2.45 -5.58 -6.31
CA GLY A 45 3.23 -6.82 -6.44
C GLY A 45 2.90 -7.61 -7.71
N GLY A 46 1.61 -7.71 -8.06
CA GLY A 46 1.16 -8.34 -9.30
C GLY A 46 1.62 -7.60 -10.56
N ILE A 47 1.54 -6.26 -10.55
CA ILE A 47 2.06 -5.42 -11.64
C ILE A 47 3.56 -5.64 -11.83
N ILE A 48 4.34 -5.62 -10.74
CA ILE A 48 5.78 -5.90 -10.79
C ILE A 48 6.00 -7.29 -11.38
N GLY A 49 5.39 -8.32 -10.79
CA GLY A 49 5.56 -9.71 -11.22
C GLY A 49 5.20 -9.96 -12.68
N GLY A 50 4.17 -9.30 -13.23
CA GLY A 50 3.80 -9.43 -14.64
C GLY A 50 4.73 -8.64 -15.58
N VAL A 51 5.08 -7.41 -15.22
CA VAL A 51 5.81 -6.49 -16.12
C VAL A 51 7.31 -6.79 -16.17
N ILE A 52 7.89 -7.41 -15.13
CA ILE A 52 9.31 -7.79 -15.14
C ILE A 52 9.64 -8.79 -16.25
N TYR A 53 8.73 -9.71 -16.59
CA TYR A 53 8.96 -10.73 -17.62
C TYR A 53 8.52 -10.30 -19.03
N SER A 54 7.84 -9.15 -19.14
CA SER A 54 7.34 -8.65 -20.42
C SER A 54 8.35 -7.72 -21.10
N ASP A 55 8.86 -8.14 -22.25
CA ASP A 55 9.73 -7.32 -23.10
C ASP A 55 8.96 -6.22 -23.84
N SER A 56 7.65 -6.40 -24.00
CA SER A 56 6.76 -5.45 -24.66
C SER A 56 6.62 -4.12 -23.91
N ILE A 57 6.85 -4.13 -22.60
CA ILE A 57 6.68 -2.97 -21.74
C ILE A 57 8.06 -2.35 -21.45
N PRO A 58 8.36 -1.18 -22.06
CA PRO A 58 9.62 -0.48 -21.80
C PRO A 58 9.66 0.07 -20.37
N LEU A 59 10.88 0.31 -19.87
CA LEU A 59 11.15 0.67 -18.48
C LEU A 59 10.43 1.95 -18.03
N TYR A 60 10.30 2.95 -18.91
CA TYR A 60 9.57 4.20 -18.56
C TYR A 60 8.07 3.96 -18.34
N GLN A 61 7.43 3.08 -19.12
CA GLN A 61 6.02 2.72 -18.93
C GLN A 61 5.84 1.95 -17.64
N TYR A 62 6.77 1.04 -17.33
CA TYR A 62 6.76 0.32 -16.07
C TYR A 62 6.78 1.25 -14.85
N VAL A 63 7.68 2.22 -14.83
CA VAL A 63 7.75 3.23 -13.75
C VAL A 63 6.47 4.05 -13.68
N LEU A 64 5.92 4.47 -14.82
CA LEU A 64 4.68 5.24 -14.87
C LEU A 64 3.49 4.44 -14.28
N VAL A 65 3.35 3.16 -14.64
CA VAL A 65 2.28 2.30 -14.12
C VAL A 65 2.41 2.11 -12.61
N LEU A 66 3.63 1.94 -12.09
CA LEU A 66 3.85 1.86 -10.64
C LEU A 66 3.50 3.18 -9.94
N LEU A 67 3.87 4.33 -10.51
CA LEU A 67 3.51 5.64 -9.95
C LEU A 67 1.99 5.86 -9.95
N ILE A 68 1.29 5.45 -11.01
CA ILE A 68 -0.18 5.48 -11.08
C ILE A 68 -0.77 4.60 -9.97
N GLY A 69 -0.25 3.38 -9.79
CA GLY A 69 -0.71 2.46 -8.75
C GLY A 69 -0.50 3.04 -7.35
N VAL A 70 0.69 3.57 -7.05
CA VAL A 70 1.00 4.23 -5.78
C VAL A 70 0.09 5.44 -5.54
N CYS A 71 -0.10 6.28 -6.56
CA CYS A 71 -0.99 7.44 -6.49
C CYS A 71 -2.45 7.02 -6.21
N LEU A 72 -2.92 5.95 -6.86
CA LEU A 72 -4.26 5.40 -6.67
C LEU A 72 -4.46 4.92 -5.23
N ILE A 73 -3.51 4.17 -4.68
CA ILE A 73 -3.56 3.69 -3.29
C ILE A 73 -3.58 4.87 -2.33
N SER A 74 -2.71 5.86 -2.53
CA SER A 74 -2.66 7.06 -1.70
C SER A 74 -3.98 7.85 -1.77
N LEU A 75 -4.57 7.99 -2.96
CA LEU A 75 -5.83 8.68 -3.18
C LEU A 75 -7.00 7.97 -2.49
N LEU A 76 -7.10 6.65 -2.66
CA LEU A 76 -8.14 5.84 -2.03
C LEU A 76 -8.05 5.89 -0.50
N ASN A 77 -6.83 5.90 0.05
CA ASN A 77 -6.61 6.11 1.46
C ASN A 77 -7.00 7.52 1.92
N ALA A 78 -6.65 8.55 1.15
CA ALA A 78 -7.01 9.94 1.49
C ALA A 78 -8.53 10.12 1.52
N ILE A 79 -9.24 9.56 0.53
CA ILE A 79 -10.71 9.55 0.48
C ILE A 79 -11.28 8.79 1.69
N SER A 80 -10.80 7.58 1.96
CA SER A 80 -11.28 6.78 3.10
C SER A 80 -11.01 7.45 4.45
N LYS A 81 -9.95 8.25 4.55
CA LYS A 81 -9.64 9.05 5.75
C LYS A 81 -10.57 10.26 5.91
N HIS A 82 -11.00 10.89 4.81
CA HIS A 82 -11.89 12.06 4.84
C HIS A 82 -13.35 11.68 5.05
N VAL A 83 -13.78 10.51 4.57
CA VAL A 83 -15.14 10.02 4.74
C VAL A 83 -15.26 9.27 6.08
N HIS A 84 -15.73 9.96 7.13
CA HIS A 84 -15.95 9.41 8.49
C HIS A 84 -16.83 8.15 8.56
N ILE A 85 -17.54 7.80 7.48
CA ILE A 85 -18.47 6.65 7.38
C ILE A 85 -17.71 5.30 7.43
N PHE A 86 -16.49 5.21 6.89
CA PHE A 86 -15.72 3.96 6.91
C PHE A 86 -15.05 3.67 8.26
N ARG A 87 -14.93 4.69 9.13
CA ARG A 87 -14.38 4.54 10.49
C ARG A 87 -15.21 3.58 11.35
N ASN A 88 -16.53 3.50 11.11
CA ASN A 88 -17.43 2.70 11.93
C ASN A 88 -17.57 1.25 11.46
N MET A 89 -17.30 0.95 10.17
CA MET A 89 -17.36 -0.44 9.65
C MET A 89 -16.05 -1.21 9.83
N THR A 90 -14.89 -0.55 9.83
CA THR A 90 -13.59 -1.26 9.84
C THR A 90 -12.93 -1.36 11.21
N ILE A 91 -13.13 -0.38 12.10
CA ILE A 91 -12.36 -0.27 13.36
C ILE A 91 -13.16 -0.79 14.57
N GLY A 92 -14.48 -0.90 14.48
CA GLY A 92 -15.32 -1.04 15.67
C GLY A 92 -15.26 0.24 16.52
N GLN A 93 -16.26 0.42 17.38
CA GLN A 93 -16.31 1.61 18.23
C GLN A 93 -15.13 1.56 19.21
N PRO A 94 -14.41 2.68 19.43
CA PRO A 94 -13.36 2.72 20.44
C PRO A 94 -13.97 2.35 21.79
N ILE A 95 -13.45 1.31 22.44
CA ILE A 95 -13.85 0.94 23.80
C ILE A 95 -13.28 2.02 24.71
N PRO A 96 -14.11 2.89 25.30
CA PRO A 96 -13.60 3.94 26.15
C PRO A 96 -13.11 3.29 27.45
N PHE A 97 -11.79 3.28 27.66
CA PHE A 97 -11.19 2.83 28.93
C PHE A 97 -11.75 3.60 30.13
N ILE A 98 -12.12 4.87 29.95
CA ILE A 98 -12.75 5.72 30.98
C ILE A 98 -13.98 6.39 30.39
N LYS A 99 -15.15 6.03 30.88
CA LYS A 99 -16.41 6.71 30.57
C LYS A 99 -16.99 7.25 31.88
N LYS A 100 -17.16 8.58 31.97
CA LYS A 100 -17.67 9.26 33.18
C LYS A 100 -16.86 8.95 34.46
N GLY A 101 -15.53 8.91 34.35
CA GLY A 101 -14.64 8.72 35.50
C GLY A 101 -14.57 7.29 36.08
N LYS A 102 -15.13 6.29 35.38
CA LYS A 102 -15.01 4.87 35.77
C LYS A 102 -14.19 4.10 34.75
N PHE A 103 -13.21 3.34 35.24
CA PHE A 103 -12.44 2.41 34.43
C PHE A 103 -13.32 1.20 34.09
N LEU A 104 -13.47 0.93 32.79
CA LEU A 104 -14.09 -0.30 32.32
C LEU A 104 -12.97 -1.30 32.06
N VAL A 105 -12.65 -2.11 33.07
CA VAL A 105 -11.77 -3.28 32.94
C VAL A 105 -12.69 -4.48 32.78
N GLU A 106 -12.79 -5.02 31.57
CA GLU A 106 -13.38 -6.36 31.37
C GLU A 106 -12.42 -7.38 31.98
N THR A 107 -12.90 -8.09 33.00
CA THR A 107 -12.23 -9.29 33.56
C THR A 107 -12.75 -10.51 32.82
#